data_AF-A0A2I7YTV8-F1
#
_entry.id   AF-A0A2I7YTV8-F1
#
_cell.length_a   1.000
_cell.length_b   1.000
_cell.length_c   1.000
_cell.angle_alpha   90.00
_cell.angle_beta   90.00
_cell.angle_gamma   90.00
#
_symmetry.space_group_name_H-M   'P 1'
#
loop_
_entity.id
_entity.type
_entity.pdbx_description
1 polymer ?
#
loop_
_entity_poly.entity_id
_entity_poly.type
_entity_poly.pdbx_seq_one_letter_code
_entity_poly.pdbx_strand_id
1 'polypeptide(L)'
;LLPREEFCKLGLHTLPRKAITFQEAIKIHYLWRDYVRESLGLRPGDLIPSVSDKSYDPLNKVLMRTDLHGAKIEVMESKCETLKGMIGVVVLDTKNTFTLVGMDDRIRMVPKA
;
A
#
# COMPACT_ATOMS: atom_id res chain seq x y z
N LEU A 1 11.27 9.48 20.78
CA LEU A 1 10.05 9.82 20.01
C LEU A 1 9.93 11.34 20.00
N LEU A 2 9.76 11.95 18.83
CA LEU A 2 9.62 13.41 18.70
C LEU A 2 8.34 13.90 19.40
N PRO A 3 8.38 15.04 20.13
CA PRO A 3 7.18 15.71 20.64
C PRO A 3 6.20 16.06 19.52
N ARG A 4 4.89 16.05 19.82
CA ARG A 4 3.85 16.28 18.79
C ARG A 4 3.96 17.65 18.12
N GLU A 5 4.37 18.68 18.85
CA GLU A 5 4.56 20.02 18.29
C GLU A 5 5.65 20.03 17.21
N GLU A 6 6.79 19.40 17.48
CA GLU A 6 7.90 19.29 16.54
C GLU A 6 7.53 18.42 15.33
N PHE A 7 6.79 17.34 15.57
CA PHE A 7 6.24 16.48 14.52
C PHE A 7 5.35 17.27 13.54
N CYS A 8 4.48 18.14 14.06
CA CYS A 8 3.63 19.02 13.25
C CYS A 8 4.46 20.06 12.49
N LYS A 9 5.47 20.67 13.11
CA LYS A 9 6.35 21.67 12.46
C LYS A 9 7.10 21.07 11.26
N LEU A 10 7.49 19.81 11.34
CA LEU A 10 8.16 19.08 10.25
C LEU A 10 7.20 18.60 9.15
N GLY A 11 5.88 18.76 9.31
CA GLY A 11 4.89 18.29 8.35
C GLY A 11 4.86 16.77 8.17
N LEU A 12 5.38 16.02 9.15
CA LEU A 12 5.41 14.57 9.08
C LEU A 12 3.98 14.02 9.01
N HIS A 13 3.77 13.01 8.16
CA HIS A 13 2.46 12.44 7.83
C HIS A 13 1.44 13.40 7.21
N THR A 14 1.85 14.61 6.81
CA THR A 14 0.96 15.59 6.16
C THR A 14 1.26 15.64 4.67
N LEU A 15 0.46 14.92 3.89
CA LEU A 15 0.51 14.99 2.43
C LEU A 15 -0.47 16.06 1.92
N PRO A 16 -0.04 17.02 1.08
CA PRO A 16 -0.97 17.95 0.45
C PRO A 16 -1.94 17.17 -0.43
N ARG A 17 -3.25 17.51 -0.38
CA ARG A 17 -4.32 16.72 -1.02
C ARG A 17 -4.18 16.50 -2.53
N LYS A 18 -3.39 17.33 -3.21
CA LYS A 18 -3.09 17.28 -4.66
C LYS A 18 -1.59 17.19 -4.96
N ALA A 19 -0.79 16.69 -4.01
CA ALA A 19 0.66 16.62 -4.19
C ALA A 19 1.08 15.54 -5.18
N ILE A 20 0.29 14.47 -5.32
CA ILE A 20 0.65 13.28 -6.08
C ILE A 20 -0.56 12.88 -6.92
N THR A 21 -0.36 12.82 -8.23
CA THR A 21 -1.35 12.27 -9.19
C THR A 21 -1.29 10.75 -9.19
N PHE A 22 -2.36 10.10 -9.63
CA PHE A 22 -2.40 8.65 -9.82
C PHE A 22 -1.35 8.18 -10.81
N GLN A 23 -1.09 8.98 -11.86
CA GLN A 23 -0.07 8.67 -12.86
C GLN A 23 1.35 8.68 -12.29
N GLU A 24 1.62 9.50 -11.28
CA GLU A 24 2.90 9.46 -10.56
C GLU A 24 2.94 8.27 -9.61
N ALA A 25 1.87 8.06 -8.84
CA ALA A 25 1.78 6.96 -7.88
C ALA A 25 1.90 5.58 -8.56
N ILE A 26 1.32 5.39 -9.75
CA ILE A 26 1.39 4.10 -10.47
C ILE A 26 2.82 3.76 -10.92
N LYS A 27 3.70 4.75 -11.13
CA LYS A 27 5.11 4.50 -11.41
C LYS A 27 5.81 3.86 -10.21
N ILE A 28 5.49 4.34 -9.01
CA ILE A 28 5.95 3.74 -7.75
C ILE A 28 5.41 2.32 -7.61
N HIS A 29 4.16 2.09 -8.00
CA HIS A 29 3.58 0.75 -8.01
C HIS A 29 4.34 -0.24 -8.90
N TYR A 30 4.82 0.17 -10.08
CA TYR A 30 5.63 -0.72 -10.90
C TYR A 30 6.96 -1.08 -10.25
N LEU A 31 7.63 -0.13 -9.59
CA LEU A 31 8.84 -0.41 -8.82
C LEU A 31 8.56 -1.37 -7.66
N TRP A 32 7.48 -1.12 -6.91
CA TRP A 32 7.05 -1.99 -5.81
C TRP A 32 6.74 -3.41 -6.29
N ARG A 33 6.02 -3.55 -7.41
CA ARG A 33 5.70 -4.86 -8.00
C ARG A 33 6.96 -5.65 -8.31
N ASP A 34 7.94 -5.00 -8.94
CA ASP A 34 9.17 -5.68 -9.34
C ASP A 34 10.02 -6.06 -8.11
N TYR A 35 10.09 -5.18 -7.12
CA TYR A 35 10.69 -5.45 -5.80
C TYR A 35 10.04 -6.64 -5.07
N VAL A 36 8.71 -6.72 -5.04
CA VAL A 36 7.97 -7.83 -4.41
C VAL A 36 8.25 -9.14 -5.14
N ARG A 37 8.24 -9.12 -6.48
CA ARG A 37 8.54 -10.32 -7.28
C ARG A 37 9.94 -10.85 -6.99
N GLU A 38 10.93 -9.96 -6.94
CA GLU A 38 12.31 -10.32 -6.59
C GLU A 38 12.39 -10.86 -5.16
N SER A 39 11.74 -10.20 -4.20
CA SER A 39 11.70 -10.64 -2.80
C SER A 39 11.06 -12.02 -2.61
N LEU A 40 10.08 -12.35 -3.44
CA LEU A 40 9.42 -13.65 -3.47
C LEU A 40 10.18 -14.69 -4.32
N GLY A 41 11.26 -14.31 -5.00
CA GLY A 41 12.03 -15.18 -5.89
C GLY A 41 11.27 -15.57 -7.17
N LEU A 42 10.24 -14.81 -7.56
CA LEU A 42 9.35 -15.13 -8.68
C LEU A 42 9.90 -14.64 -10.02
N ARG A 43 10.06 -15.56 -10.97
CA ARG A 43 10.44 -15.29 -12.36
C ARG A 43 9.22 -15.08 -13.25
N PRO A 44 9.37 -14.42 -14.41
CA PRO A 44 8.30 -14.35 -15.40
C PRO A 44 7.84 -15.75 -15.79
N GLY A 45 6.54 -16.03 -15.66
CA GLY A 45 5.95 -17.35 -15.95
C GLY A 45 5.81 -18.29 -14.76
N ASP A 46 6.37 -17.94 -13.58
CA ASP A 46 6.16 -18.75 -12.38
C ASP A 46 4.70 -18.73 -11.94
N LEU A 47 4.21 -19.91 -11.53
CA LEU A 47 2.90 -20.07 -10.93
C LEU A 47 2.97 -19.68 -9.46
N ILE A 48 2.03 -18.84 -9.01
CA ILE A 48 1.89 -18.53 -7.58
C ILE A 48 1.17 -19.73 -6.93
N PRO A 49 1.74 -20.33 -5.87
CA PRO A 49 1.09 -21.39 -5.11
C PRO A 49 -0.31 -20.97 -4.63
N SER A 50 -1.25 -21.90 -4.69
CA SER A 50 -2.56 -21.77 -4.06
C SER A 50 -2.41 -21.72 -2.54
N VAL A 51 -3.38 -21.13 -1.84
CA VAL A 51 -3.44 -21.09 -0.37
C VAL A 51 -3.42 -22.51 0.24
N SER A 52 -3.90 -23.50 -0.51
CA SER A 52 -3.89 -24.92 -0.13
C SER A 52 -2.55 -25.63 -0.33
N ASP A 53 -1.57 -25.01 -1.00
CA ASP A 53 -0.28 -25.62 -1.29
C ASP A 53 0.70 -25.45 -0.11
N LYS A 54 1.49 -26.47 0.20
CA LYS A 54 2.51 -26.40 1.27
C LYS A 54 3.57 -25.30 1.04
N SER A 55 3.82 -24.94 -0.21
CA SER A 55 4.75 -23.86 -0.59
C SER A 55 4.17 -22.46 -0.37
N TYR A 56 2.88 -22.33 -0.01
CA TYR A 56 2.25 -21.05 0.28
C TYR A 56 2.80 -20.42 1.58
N ASP A 57 3.04 -21.21 2.61
CA ASP A 57 3.46 -20.71 3.92
C ASP A 57 4.76 -19.89 3.90
N PRO A 58 5.86 -20.35 3.26
CA PRO A 58 7.06 -19.54 3.11
C PRO A 58 6.83 -18.24 2.32
N LEU A 59 6.05 -18.30 1.23
CA LEU A 59 5.72 -17.14 0.41
C LEU A 59 4.92 -16.10 1.20
N ASN A 60 3.92 -16.57 1.96
CA ASN A 60 3.09 -15.72 2.82
C ASN A 60 3.92 -15.04 3.91
N LYS A 61 4.90 -15.73 4.51
CA LYS A 61 5.81 -15.12 5.51
C LYS A 61 6.65 -13.98 4.94
N VAL A 62 7.10 -14.10 3.69
CA VAL A 62 7.83 -13.02 3.03
C VAL A 62 6.88 -11.86 2.74
N LEU A 63 5.72 -12.16 2.14
CA LEU A 63 4.70 -11.16 1.80
C LEU A 63 4.24 -10.35 3.03
N MET A 64 4.03 -11.00 4.18
CA MET A 64 3.64 -10.33 5.43
C MET A 64 4.71 -9.38 5.99
N ARG A 65 5.98 -9.56 5.60
CA ARG A 65 7.09 -8.68 5.98
C ARG A 65 7.38 -7.62 4.93
N THR A 66 6.82 -7.78 3.73
CA THR A 66 7.01 -6.85 2.63
C THR A 66 6.29 -5.54 2.95
N ASP A 67 6.99 -4.44 2.73
CA ASP A 67 6.43 -3.12 2.85
C ASP A 67 5.32 -2.87 1.82
N LEU A 68 4.33 -2.05 2.15
CA LEU A 68 3.17 -1.78 1.29
C LEU A 68 3.19 -0.39 0.65
N HIS A 69 4.22 0.43 0.83
CA HIS A 69 4.34 1.71 0.11
C HIS A 69 4.51 1.44 -1.38
N GLY A 70 3.64 2.01 -2.21
CA GLY A 70 3.55 1.71 -3.64
C GLY A 70 2.63 0.52 -3.98
N ALA A 71 2.11 -0.21 -3.00
CA ALA A 71 1.13 -1.26 -3.28
C ALA A 71 -0.16 -0.64 -3.85
N LYS A 72 -0.67 -1.22 -4.95
CA LYS A 72 -2.01 -0.91 -5.45
C LYS A 72 -3.00 -1.83 -4.75
N ILE A 73 -3.92 -1.27 -3.97
CA ILE A 73 -4.87 -2.02 -3.16
C ILE A 73 -6.31 -1.65 -3.49
N GLU A 74 -7.21 -2.56 -3.16
CA GLU A 74 -8.67 -2.36 -3.20
C GLU A 74 -9.25 -2.63 -1.81
N VAL A 75 -10.11 -1.75 -1.34
CA VAL A 75 -10.83 -1.93 -0.08
C VAL A 75 -12.04 -2.83 -0.33
N MET A 76 -11.88 -4.14 -0.11
CA MET A 76 -12.96 -5.11 -0.29
C MET A 76 -14.09 -4.93 0.72
N GLU A 77 -13.74 -4.65 1.98
CA GLU A 77 -14.69 -4.54 3.09
C GLU A 77 -14.23 -3.47 4.10
N SER A 78 -15.18 -2.71 4.65
CA SER A 78 -14.93 -1.70 5.68
C SER A 78 -16.23 -1.41 6.43
N LYS A 79 -16.12 -1.04 7.71
CA LYS A 79 -17.25 -0.50 8.49
C LYS A 79 -17.82 0.79 7.88
N CYS A 80 -17.00 1.54 7.14
CA CYS A 80 -17.43 2.73 6.44
C CYS A 80 -17.74 2.40 4.97
N GLU A 81 -19.02 2.37 4.63
CA GLU A 81 -19.51 2.05 3.29
C GLU A 81 -18.87 2.88 2.18
N THR A 82 -18.55 4.15 2.45
CA THR A 82 -17.94 5.06 1.47
C THR A 82 -16.50 4.69 1.09
N LEU A 83 -15.85 3.82 1.87
CA LEU A 83 -14.50 3.34 1.59
C LEU A 83 -14.49 2.04 0.79
N LYS A 84 -15.57 1.26 0.79
CA LYS A 84 -15.63 -0.02 0.07
C LYS A 84 -15.54 0.20 -1.44
N GLY A 85 -14.81 -0.68 -2.13
CA GLY A 85 -14.51 -0.57 -3.56
C GLY A 85 -13.52 0.53 -3.92
N MET A 86 -12.94 1.23 -2.94
CA MET A 86 -11.90 2.22 -3.21
C MET A 86 -10.63 1.51 -3.70
N ILE A 87 -10.13 1.92 -4.86
CA ILE A 87 -8.88 1.45 -5.44
C ILE A 87 -7.87 2.60 -5.42
N GLY A 88 -6.65 2.32 -4.99
CA GLY A 88 -5.58 3.31 -5.01
C GLY A 88 -4.21 2.74 -4.73
N VAL A 89 -3.20 3.59 -4.89
CA VAL A 89 -1.80 3.27 -4.56
C VAL A 89 -1.47 3.85 -3.19
N VAL A 90 -0.89 3.03 -2.31
CA VAL A 90 -0.43 3.46 -0.98
C VAL A 90 0.75 4.41 -1.13
N VAL A 91 0.63 5.65 -0.65
CA VAL A 91 1.69 6.66 -0.66
C VAL A 91 2.24 6.97 0.74
N LEU A 92 1.50 6.58 1.78
CA LEU A 92 1.95 6.65 3.17
C LEU A 92 1.31 5.51 3.94
N ASP A 93 2.16 4.75 4.64
CA ASP A 93 1.75 3.76 5.61
C ASP A 93 2.06 4.25 7.03
N THR A 94 1.05 4.24 7.90
CA THR A 94 1.23 4.50 9.33
C THR A 94 0.72 3.32 10.15
N LYS A 95 0.91 3.37 11.46
CA LYS A 95 0.45 2.30 12.36
C LYS A 95 -1.03 1.93 12.15
N ASN A 96 -1.90 2.91 11.91
CA ASN A 96 -3.36 2.69 11.93
C ASN A 96 -4.07 3.03 10.61
N THR A 97 -3.37 3.64 9.65
CA THR A 97 -3.99 4.11 8.40
C THR A 97 -3.08 3.88 7.22
N PHE A 98 -3.71 3.62 6.07
CA PHE A 98 -3.10 3.81 4.76
C PHE A 98 -3.58 5.13 4.18
N THR A 99 -2.70 5.85 3.50
CA THR A 99 -3.08 6.97 2.64
C THR A 99 -2.91 6.56 1.20
N LEU A 100 -4.00 6.61 0.44
CA LEU A 100 -4.08 6.14 -0.93
C LEU A 100 -4.25 7.31 -1.90
N VAL A 101 -3.60 7.23 -3.06
CA VAL A 101 -3.96 8.05 -4.23
C VAL A 101 -4.89 7.22 -5.10
N GLY A 102 -6.14 7.68 -5.23
CA GLY A 102 -7.15 7.06 -6.10
C GLY A 102 -6.97 7.43 -7.57
N MET A 103 -7.65 6.71 -8.45
CA MET A 103 -7.64 6.97 -9.91
C MET A 103 -8.20 8.35 -10.29
N ASP A 104 -8.92 9.01 -9.38
CA ASP A 104 -9.49 10.35 -9.50
C ASP A 104 -8.52 11.46 -9.07
N ASP A 105 -7.23 11.15 -8.92
CA ASP A 105 -6.18 12.03 -8.40
C ASP A 105 -6.48 12.58 -6.99
N ARG A 106 -7.31 11.88 -6.22
CA ARG A 106 -7.63 12.26 -4.83
C ARG A 106 -6.90 11.40 -3.84
N ILE A 107 -6.32 12.08 -2.85
CA ILE A 107 -5.75 11.44 -1.68
C ILE A 107 -6.85 11.13 -0.66
N ARG A 108 -6.92 9.87 -0.23
CA ARG A 108 -7.90 9.38 0.76
C ARG A 108 -7.19 8.57 1.83
N MET A 109 -7.61 8.73 3.08
CA MET A 109 -7.07 7.97 4.21
C MET A 109 -8.03 6.82 4.55
N VAL A 110 -7.49 5.61 4.62
CA VAL A 110 -8.22 4.37 4.92
C VAL A 110 -7.71 3.82 6.26
N PRO A 111 -8.58 3.69 7.29
CA PRO A 111 -8.20 3.03 8.54
C PRO A 111 -7.94 1.52 8.35
N LYS A 112 -7.01 0.97 9.13
CA LYS A 112 -6.68 -0.47 9.16
C LYS A 112 -7.57 -1.31 10.10
N ALA A 113 -8.54 -0.68 10.76
CA ALA A 113 -9.36 -1.26 11.85
C ALA A 113 -10.83 -1.46 11.45
#